data_AF-A0A7S0WKR9-F1
#
_entry.id   AF-A0A7S0WKR9-F1
#
_cell.length_a   1.000
_cell.length_b   1.000
_cell.length_c   1.000
_cell.angle_alpha   90.00
_cell.angle_beta   90.00
_cell.angle_gamma   90.00
#
_symmetry.space_group_name_H-M   'P 1'
#
loop_
_entity.id
_entity.type
_entity.pdbx_description
1 polymer ?
#
loop_
_entity_poly.entity_id
_entity_poly.type
_entity_poly.pdbx_seq_one_letter_code
_entity_poly.pdbx_strand_id
1 'polypeptide(L)'
;GRMATSSVIHRLAKHCGGIARRALSVQETVSAYSQLRREYSPTTNATSKLLQHVSNRGVASFPADEAAKLVCATAAIDYHLPEDRIAAFPLADRASSKLLVVEPDTGRLTCGAFRGLPSVIPNGSLCVRNVSRVIAARVIGKKSSGGEVEIFFLNPLKPSEDPAVALSQACTQEVEWECMLRGKKLKEDQTLHATAVVGDVEVALEGRILQRAGKVARMRFKWDPPHLSLADLLEALGETPLPPYMRRRAEPSDRQSYQTVYAETNGSVAAPTAGLHFDEGVLARMEAGGARFRNTLLHVGAGTFVPVEGDVTRHTMHMEPFSVSTSLLREIAGRKGG
;
A
#
# COMPACT_ATOMS: atom_id res chain seq x y z
N GLY A 1 25.59 -31.64 11.18
CA GLY A 1 24.21 -31.53 11.70
C GLY A 1 23.29 -30.81 10.74
N ARG A 2 23.17 -31.31 9.50
CA ARG A 2 22.14 -30.89 8.53
C ARG A 2 20.98 -31.88 8.67
N MET A 3 19.90 -31.54 9.39
CA MET A 3 18.64 -32.32 9.31
C MET A 3 17.40 -31.70 9.97
N ALA A 4 17.46 -30.54 10.65
CA ALA A 4 16.29 -30.04 11.40
C ALA A 4 15.34 -29.11 10.62
N THR A 5 15.84 -28.25 9.72
CA THR A 5 15.06 -27.19 9.06
C THR A 5 14.25 -27.66 7.85
N SER A 6 14.69 -28.70 7.15
CA SER A 6 13.95 -29.30 6.02
C SER A 6 12.65 -29.99 6.46
N SER A 7 12.51 -30.34 7.75
CA SER A 7 11.37 -31.11 8.24
C SER A 7 10.12 -30.25 8.51
N VAL A 8 10.26 -28.94 8.64
CA VAL A 8 9.16 -28.01 8.98
C VAL A 8 8.44 -27.54 7.70
N ILE A 9 9.19 -27.14 6.67
CA ILE A 9 8.63 -26.72 5.38
C ILE A 9 7.97 -27.92 4.65
N HIS A 10 8.57 -29.11 4.74
CA HIS A 10 7.99 -30.32 4.15
C HIS A 10 6.73 -30.78 4.89
N ARG A 11 6.60 -30.50 6.20
CA ARG A 11 5.37 -30.79 6.99
C ARG A 11 4.27 -29.75 6.74
N LEU A 12 4.60 -28.46 6.60
CA LEU A 12 3.67 -27.40 6.21
C LEU A 12 3.03 -27.67 4.84
N ALA A 13 3.84 -28.04 3.84
CA ALA A 13 3.33 -28.40 2.51
C ALA A 13 2.44 -29.67 2.54
N LYS A 14 2.76 -30.65 3.39
CA LYS A 14 1.97 -31.90 3.53
C LYS A 14 0.65 -31.67 4.29
N HIS A 15 0.61 -30.74 5.24
CA HIS A 15 -0.62 -30.34 5.93
C HIS A 15 -1.53 -29.50 5.04
N CYS A 16 -0.99 -28.51 4.32
CA CYS A 16 -1.75 -27.72 3.35
C CYS A 16 -2.24 -28.55 2.14
N GLY A 17 -1.45 -29.52 1.68
CA GLY A 17 -1.85 -30.45 0.60
C GLY A 17 -2.96 -31.43 0.98
N GLY A 18 -3.16 -31.71 2.27
CA GLY A 18 -4.32 -32.46 2.78
C GLY A 18 -5.59 -31.62 2.86
N ILE A 19 -5.44 -30.32 3.19
CA ILE A 19 -6.54 -29.36 3.32
C ILE A 19 -7.15 -29.00 1.96
N ALA A 20 -6.36 -28.98 0.89
CA ALA A 20 -6.82 -28.64 -0.47
C ALA A 20 -7.82 -29.64 -1.11
N ARG A 21 -8.16 -30.77 -0.46
CA ARG A 21 -9.11 -31.77 -0.99
C ARG A 21 -10.53 -31.68 -0.43
N ARG A 22 -10.85 -30.72 0.45
CA ARG A 22 -12.23 -30.45 0.89
C ARG A 22 -12.54 -28.97 0.81
N ALA A 23 -13.69 -28.64 0.25
CA ALA A 23 -14.26 -27.29 0.37
C ALA A 23 -14.56 -27.05 1.86
N LEU A 24 -13.77 -26.19 2.50
CA LEU A 24 -13.99 -25.78 3.87
C LEU A 24 -14.91 -24.56 3.91
N SER A 25 -15.82 -24.54 4.87
CA SER A 25 -16.67 -23.39 5.17
C SER A 25 -15.84 -22.20 5.69
N VAL A 26 -16.40 -20.99 5.61
CA VAL A 26 -15.77 -19.74 6.11
C VAL A 26 -15.36 -19.87 7.58
N GLN A 27 -16.15 -20.57 8.40
CA GLN A 27 -15.86 -20.82 9.81
C GLN A 27 -14.64 -21.72 10.03
N GLU A 28 -14.43 -22.73 9.17
CA GLU A 28 -13.27 -23.62 9.25
C GLU A 28 -11.98 -22.92 8.80
N THR A 29 -12.08 -21.99 7.84
CA THR A 29 -10.95 -21.15 7.39
C THR A 29 -10.51 -20.18 8.49
N VAL A 30 -11.46 -19.54 9.19
CA VAL A 30 -11.20 -18.65 10.33
C VAL A 30 -10.59 -19.43 11.52
N SER A 31 -11.04 -20.66 11.75
CA SER A 31 -10.49 -21.52 12.81
C SER A 31 -9.05 -21.99 12.50
N ALA A 32 -8.78 -22.38 11.25
CA ALA A 32 -7.44 -22.75 10.79
C ALA A 32 -6.46 -21.56 10.82
N TYR A 33 -6.90 -20.37 10.43
CA TYR A 33 -6.11 -19.14 10.55
C TYR A 33 -5.84 -18.78 12.02
N SER A 34 -6.83 -18.96 12.90
CA SER A 34 -6.67 -18.75 14.34
C SER A 34 -5.73 -19.76 15.00
N GLN A 35 -5.71 -21.01 14.53
CA GLN A 35 -4.75 -22.03 14.96
C GLN A 35 -3.34 -21.73 14.48
N LEU A 36 -3.15 -21.37 13.20
CA LEU A 36 -1.85 -20.95 12.66
C LEU A 36 -1.32 -19.69 13.35
N ARG A 37 -2.21 -18.74 13.70
CA ARG A 37 -1.85 -17.55 14.49
C ARG A 37 -1.45 -17.88 15.92
N ARG A 38 -1.96 -18.95 16.53
CA ARG A 38 -1.50 -19.44 17.85
C ARG A 38 -0.19 -20.20 17.75
N GLU A 39 -0.02 -21.00 16.70
CA GLU A 39 1.15 -21.85 16.49
C GLU A 39 2.39 -21.07 16.02
N TYR A 40 2.18 -19.95 15.32
CA TYR A 40 3.21 -19.03 14.83
C TYR A 40 3.08 -17.61 15.41
N SER A 41 2.34 -17.46 16.52
CA SER A 41 2.36 -16.23 17.32
C SER A 41 3.82 -15.89 17.64
N PRO A 42 4.24 -14.62 17.61
CA PRO A 42 5.62 -14.21 17.89
C PRO A 42 5.92 -14.35 19.38
N THR A 43 5.90 -15.57 19.88
CA THR A 43 6.30 -15.94 21.23
C THR A 43 7.07 -17.24 21.10
N THR A 44 8.38 -17.12 21.35
CA THR A 44 9.34 -18.06 21.96
C THR A 44 10.62 -18.24 21.15
N ASN A 45 10.56 -18.33 19.82
CA ASN A 45 11.74 -18.75 19.03
C ASN A 45 12.61 -17.61 18.45
N ALA A 46 12.01 -16.47 18.07
CA ALA A 46 12.76 -15.30 17.60
C ALA A 46 13.31 -14.49 18.78
N THR A 47 12.48 -14.31 19.82
CA THR A 47 12.84 -13.64 21.07
C THR A 47 13.92 -14.40 21.83
N SER A 48 13.89 -15.74 21.88
CA SER A 48 14.95 -16.52 22.55
C SER A 48 16.29 -16.41 21.82
N LYS A 49 16.32 -16.43 20.49
CA LYS A 49 17.56 -16.30 19.71
C LYS A 49 18.19 -14.91 19.83
N LEU A 50 17.37 -13.85 19.86
CA LEU A 50 17.85 -12.49 20.13
C LEU A 50 18.37 -12.35 21.58
N LEU A 51 17.63 -12.87 22.56
CA LEU A 51 18.05 -12.88 23.96
C LEU A 51 19.33 -13.71 24.19
N GLN A 52 19.53 -14.80 23.46
CA GLN A 52 20.75 -15.60 23.50
C GLN A 52 21.95 -14.83 22.92
N HIS A 53 21.72 -13.99 21.89
CA HIS A 53 22.74 -13.10 21.34
C HIS A 53 23.10 -11.95 22.28
N VAL A 54 22.13 -11.43 23.04
CA VAL A 54 22.35 -10.38 24.05
C VAL A 54 23.02 -10.95 25.32
N SER A 55 22.66 -12.17 25.74
CA SER A 55 23.24 -12.84 26.91
C SER A 55 24.71 -13.25 26.69
N ASN A 56 25.11 -13.57 25.46
CA ASN A 56 26.51 -13.86 25.10
C ASN A 56 27.45 -12.64 25.16
N ARG A 57 26.94 -11.42 25.39
CA ARG A 57 27.74 -10.19 25.57
C ARG A 57 27.89 -9.75 27.04
N GLY A 58 27.56 -10.60 28.01
CA GLY A 58 27.91 -10.38 29.41
C GLY A 58 27.09 -9.28 30.11
N VAL A 59 25.87 -9.01 29.67
CA VAL A 59 24.96 -8.09 30.37
C VAL A 59 24.00 -8.91 31.22
N ALA A 60 23.92 -8.60 32.51
CA ALA A 60 23.07 -9.25 33.49
C ALA A 60 21.61 -9.37 33.03
N SER A 61 20.95 -10.43 33.49
CA SER A 61 19.58 -10.85 33.17
C SER A 61 18.59 -9.69 32.96
N PHE A 62 18.23 -9.42 31.70
CA PHE A 62 17.10 -8.56 31.37
C PHE A 62 15.78 -9.32 31.60
N PRO A 63 14.81 -8.78 32.36
CA PRO A 63 13.51 -9.40 32.54
C PRO A 63 12.80 -9.56 31.19
N ALA A 64 12.26 -10.75 30.90
CA ALA A 64 11.62 -11.06 29.62
C ALA A 64 10.48 -10.10 29.23
N ASP A 65 9.80 -9.51 30.23
CA ASP A 65 8.74 -8.51 30.04
C ASP A 65 9.25 -7.15 29.54
N GLU A 66 10.48 -6.74 29.90
CA GLU A 66 11.09 -5.52 29.38
C GLU A 66 11.64 -5.73 27.96
N ALA A 67 12.19 -6.92 27.67
CA ALA A 67 12.63 -7.26 26.32
C ALA A 67 11.46 -7.34 25.32
N ALA A 68 10.31 -7.88 25.74
CA ALA A 68 9.10 -7.92 24.92
C ALA A 68 8.54 -6.50 24.65
N LYS A 69 8.57 -5.61 25.65
CA LYS A 69 8.22 -4.20 25.48
C LYS A 69 9.17 -3.45 24.55
N LEU A 70 10.47 -3.77 24.59
CA LEU A 70 11.45 -3.17 23.68
C LEU A 70 11.17 -3.58 22.23
N VAL A 71 10.89 -4.86 21.96
CA VAL A 71 10.59 -5.37 20.61
C VAL A 71 9.29 -4.77 20.02
N CYS A 72 8.34 -4.39 20.87
CA CYS A 72 7.07 -3.78 20.47
C CYS A 72 7.10 -2.23 20.51
N ALA A 73 8.20 -1.63 20.94
CA ALA A 73 8.37 -0.19 20.90
C ALA A 73 8.87 0.22 19.51
N THR A 74 8.29 1.28 18.97
CA THR A 74 8.82 1.97 17.77
C THR A 74 10.32 2.28 17.87
N ALA A 75 10.82 2.53 19.08
CA ALA A 75 12.25 2.75 19.36
C ALA A 75 13.17 1.57 18.95
N ALA A 76 12.71 0.32 18.92
CA ALA A 76 13.55 -0.82 18.54
C ALA A 76 13.78 -0.94 17.02
N ILE A 77 12.99 -0.23 16.21
CA ILE A 77 13.13 -0.12 14.76
C ILE A 77 13.51 1.30 14.32
N ASP A 78 13.85 2.16 15.28
CA ASP A 78 14.25 3.53 15.03
C ASP A 78 15.70 3.61 14.57
N TYR A 79 15.98 4.55 13.68
CA TYR A 79 17.32 4.85 13.19
C TYR A 79 17.41 6.30 12.76
N HIS A 80 18.60 6.88 12.91
CA HIS A 80 18.84 8.25 12.47
C HIS A 80 18.81 8.33 10.94
N LEU A 81 17.76 8.93 10.39
CA LEU A 81 17.62 9.26 8.97
C LEU A 81 17.72 10.79 8.79
N PRO A 82 18.85 11.30 8.29
CA PRO A 82 18.98 12.73 8.00
C PRO A 82 17.91 13.19 6.99
N GLU A 83 17.31 14.36 7.21
CA GLU A 83 16.21 14.86 6.35
C GLU A 83 16.65 15.04 4.89
N ASP A 84 17.91 15.41 4.65
CA ASP A 84 18.52 15.57 3.32
C ASP A 84 18.73 14.23 2.58
N ARG A 85 18.52 13.09 3.26
CA ARG A 85 18.53 11.75 2.66
C ARG A 85 17.14 11.27 2.25
N ILE A 86 16.07 12.01 2.55
CA ILE A 86 14.71 11.72 2.09
C ILE A 86 14.52 12.40 0.73
N ALA A 87 14.36 11.62 -0.33
CA ALA A 87 14.16 12.15 -1.66
C ALA A 87 12.80 12.88 -1.77
N ALA A 88 12.83 14.19 -2.05
CA ALA A 88 11.63 14.98 -2.32
C ALA A 88 11.06 14.76 -3.73
N PHE A 89 11.95 14.47 -4.69
CA PHE A 89 11.61 14.21 -6.08
C PHE A 89 12.25 12.90 -6.54
N PRO A 90 11.59 12.16 -7.45
CA PRO A 90 12.20 11.01 -8.10
C PRO A 90 13.32 11.48 -9.04
N LEU A 91 14.25 10.57 -9.35
CA LEU A 91 15.23 10.80 -10.41
C LEU A 91 14.53 10.83 -11.77
N ALA A 92 15.02 11.68 -12.69
CA ALA A 92 14.54 11.72 -14.07
C ALA A 92 14.70 10.37 -14.77
N ASP A 93 15.87 9.74 -14.60
CA ASP A 93 16.07 8.33 -14.91
C ASP A 93 15.82 7.49 -13.65
N ARG A 94 14.60 6.98 -13.50
CA ARG A 94 14.18 6.16 -12.35
C ARG A 94 15.05 4.90 -12.15
N ALA A 95 15.61 4.34 -13.21
CA ALA A 95 16.46 3.15 -13.14
C ALA A 95 17.90 3.47 -12.70
N SER A 96 18.29 4.75 -12.64
CA SER A 96 19.57 5.19 -12.07
C SER A 96 19.57 5.24 -10.53
N SER A 97 18.44 4.94 -9.88
CA SER A 97 18.37 4.87 -8.42
C SER A 97 19.35 3.82 -7.87
N LYS A 98 19.78 4.01 -6.62
CA LYS A 98 20.67 3.06 -5.96
C LYS A 98 19.92 1.78 -5.61
N LEU A 99 20.59 0.64 -5.76
CA LEU A 99 20.10 -0.68 -5.33
C LEU A 99 21.06 -1.22 -4.27
N LEU A 100 20.54 -1.52 -3.08
CA LEU A 100 21.25 -2.25 -2.04
C LEU A 100 20.78 -3.72 -2.06
N VAL A 101 21.70 -4.64 -2.33
CA VAL A 101 21.46 -6.07 -2.29
C VAL A 101 22.00 -6.60 -0.97
N VAL A 102 21.14 -7.26 -0.21
CA VAL A 102 21.47 -7.87 1.09
C VAL A 102 21.35 -9.38 0.94
N GLU A 103 22.42 -10.11 1.24
CA GLU A 103 22.38 -11.57 1.35
C GLU A 103 22.10 -11.98 2.79
N PRO A 104 20.91 -12.53 3.10
CA PRO A 104 20.51 -12.77 4.49
C PRO A 104 21.41 -13.77 5.22
N ASP A 105 21.91 -14.78 4.51
CA ASP A 105 22.72 -15.86 5.10
C ASP A 105 24.15 -15.42 5.45
N THR A 106 24.72 -14.49 4.67
CA THR A 106 26.11 -14.04 4.82
C THR A 106 26.22 -12.65 5.45
N GLY A 107 25.13 -11.88 5.43
CA GLY A 107 25.12 -10.45 5.77
C GLY A 107 25.85 -9.59 4.74
N ARG A 108 26.24 -10.13 3.58
CA ARG A 108 26.97 -9.37 2.55
C ARG A 108 26.07 -8.28 1.96
N LEU A 109 26.59 -7.07 1.90
CA LEU A 109 25.96 -5.89 1.32
C LEU A 109 26.65 -5.54 0.00
N THR A 110 25.89 -5.47 -1.08
CA THR A 110 26.39 -5.00 -2.39
C THR A 110 25.57 -3.82 -2.85
N CYS A 111 26.25 -2.74 -3.24
CA CYS A 111 25.62 -1.54 -3.78
C CYS A 111 25.78 -1.51 -5.30
N GLY A 112 24.71 -1.15 -6.00
CA GLY A 112 24.71 -0.94 -7.44
C GLY A 112 23.66 0.07 -7.87
N ALA A 113 23.37 0.11 -9.17
CA ALA A 113 22.23 0.85 -9.72
C ALA A 113 21.06 -0.10 -9.96
N PHE A 114 19.83 0.41 -9.83
CA PHE A 114 18.60 -0.35 -10.03
C PHE A 114 18.49 -0.91 -11.45
N ARG A 115 19.07 -0.23 -12.44
CA ARG A 115 19.20 -0.73 -13.83
C ARG A 115 19.87 -2.11 -13.90
N GLY A 116 20.72 -2.44 -12.93
CA GLY A 116 21.41 -3.73 -12.76
C GLY A 116 20.60 -4.81 -12.04
N LEU A 117 19.37 -4.52 -11.56
CA LEU A 117 18.50 -5.51 -10.94
C LEU A 117 18.36 -6.82 -11.75
N PRO A 118 18.25 -6.81 -13.10
CA PRO A 118 18.14 -8.05 -13.88
C PRO A 118 19.30 -9.02 -13.70
N SER A 119 20.52 -8.56 -13.35
CA SER A 119 21.66 -9.46 -13.13
C SER A 119 21.72 -10.04 -11.72
N VAL A 120 20.88 -9.54 -10.80
CA VAL A 120 20.83 -9.98 -9.40
C VAL A 120 19.70 -11.00 -9.20
N ILE A 121 18.61 -10.87 -9.95
CA ILE A 121 17.45 -11.75 -9.83
C ILE A 121 17.75 -13.09 -10.53
N PRO A 122 17.50 -14.24 -9.89
CA PRO A 122 17.68 -15.55 -10.53
C PRO A 122 16.83 -15.72 -11.79
N ASN A 123 17.40 -16.38 -12.81
CA ASN A 123 16.66 -16.71 -14.02
C ASN A 123 15.40 -17.53 -13.70
N GLY A 124 14.30 -17.28 -14.41
CA GLY A 124 13.03 -17.99 -14.19
C GLY A 124 12.23 -17.52 -12.96
N SER A 125 12.68 -16.47 -12.27
CA SER A 125 11.99 -15.91 -11.10
C SER A 125 10.56 -15.50 -11.40
N LEU A 126 9.67 -15.68 -10.42
CA LEU A 126 8.33 -15.09 -10.44
C LEU A 126 8.38 -13.72 -9.77
N CYS A 127 8.04 -12.69 -10.54
CA CYS A 127 7.92 -11.33 -10.05
C CYS A 127 6.44 -10.95 -9.96
N VAL A 128 5.94 -10.74 -8.74
CA VAL A 128 4.57 -10.32 -8.50
C VAL A 128 4.53 -8.80 -8.36
N ARG A 129 3.67 -8.14 -9.13
CA ARG A 129 3.57 -6.68 -9.21
C ARG A 129 2.18 -6.21 -8.77
N ASN A 130 2.12 -5.16 -7.96
CA ASN A 130 0.87 -4.46 -7.66
C ASN A 130 0.55 -3.48 -8.81
N VAL A 131 -0.56 -3.70 -9.51
CA VAL A 131 -0.98 -2.86 -10.67
C VAL A 131 -1.92 -1.72 -10.29
N SER A 132 -2.06 -1.40 -9.00
CA SER A 132 -2.89 -0.28 -8.58
C SER A 132 -2.35 1.06 -9.09
N ARG A 133 -3.28 1.91 -9.54
CA ARG A 133 -3.05 3.24 -10.08
C ARG A 133 -3.49 4.30 -9.08
N VAL A 134 -2.64 5.30 -8.88
CA VAL A 134 -2.89 6.42 -7.98
C VAL A 134 -3.92 7.35 -8.60
N ILE A 135 -4.98 7.64 -7.87
CA ILE A 135 -5.96 8.65 -8.25
C ILE A 135 -5.53 10.02 -7.75
N ALA A 136 -5.92 11.07 -8.48
CA ALA A 136 -5.77 12.45 -8.05
C ALA A 136 -6.79 12.80 -6.93
N ALA A 137 -6.57 12.20 -5.76
CA ALA A 137 -7.50 12.17 -4.64
C ALA A 137 -7.65 13.52 -3.89
N ARG A 138 -6.88 14.56 -4.24
CA ARG A 138 -6.91 15.85 -3.56
C ARG A 138 -7.61 16.90 -4.43
N VAL A 139 -8.83 17.28 -4.07
CA VAL A 139 -9.63 18.29 -4.78
C VAL A 139 -9.71 19.58 -3.97
N ILE A 140 -9.61 20.73 -4.63
CA ILE A 140 -9.86 22.03 -4.02
C ILE A 140 -11.29 22.48 -4.35
N GLY A 141 -12.16 22.43 -3.36
CA GLY A 141 -13.55 22.89 -3.44
C GLY A 141 -13.74 24.29 -2.84
N LYS A 142 -14.90 24.88 -3.08
CA LYS A 142 -15.34 26.17 -2.55
C LYS A 142 -16.67 26.03 -1.82
N LYS A 143 -16.81 26.75 -0.71
CA LYS A 143 -18.11 26.96 -0.03
C LYS A 143 -18.97 27.93 -0.85
N SER A 144 -20.27 27.96 -0.59
CA SER A 144 -21.17 28.99 -1.12
C SER A 144 -20.75 30.43 -0.73
N SER A 145 -20.01 30.57 0.38
CA SER A 145 -19.41 31.85 0.80
C SER A 145 -18.09 32.21 0.11
N GLY A 146 -17.63 31.39 -0.84
CA GLY A 146 -16.38 31.57 -1.59
C GLY A 146 -15.11 31.05 -0.90
N GLY A 147 -15.17 30.69 0.39
CA GLY A 147 -13.99 30.17 1.10
C GLY A 147 -13.58 28.78 0.61
N GLU A 148 -12.29 28.60 0.35
CA GLU A 148 -11.69 27.35 -0.13
C GLU A 148 -11.68 26.24 0.93
N VAL A 149 -11.77 25.01 0.45
CA VAL A 149 -11.74 23.77 1.23
C VAL A 149 -10.99 22.71 0.45
N GLU A 150 -9.96 22.14 1.06
CA GLU A 150 -9.28 20.97 0.51
C GLU A 150 -10.04 19.71 0.93
N ILE A 151 -10.40 18.90 -0.07
CA ILE A 151 -11.12 17.64 0.05
C ILE A 151 -10.16 16.54 -0.37
N PHE A 152 -9.84 15.63 0.54
CA PHE A 152 -8.94 14.52 0.28
C PHE A 152 -9.73 13.21 0.38
N PHE A 153 -9.93 12.54 -0.75
CA PHE A 153 -10.69 11.29 -0.87
C PHE A 153 -9.92 10.15 -0.21
N LEU A 154 -10.54 9.46 0.76
CA LEU A 154 -9.92 8.38 1.54
C LEU A 154 -10.41 7.01 1.07
N ASN A 155 -11.67 6.70 1.36
CA ASN A 155 -12.27 5.39 1.12
C ASN A 155 -13.67 5.55 0.52
N PRO A 156 -14.05 4.75 -0.48
CA PRO A 156 -15.42 4.71 -0.96
C PRO A 156 -16.34 4.02 0.07
N LEU A 157 -17.61 4.44 0.12
CA LEU A 157 -18.63 3.87 1.01
C LEU A 157 -19.83 3.35 0.21
N LYS A 158 -20.29 4.12 -0.79
CA LYS A 158 -21.36 3.73 -1.72
C LYS A 158 -21.03 4.18 -3.13
N PRO A 159 -21.38 3.39 -4.16
CA PRO A 159 -22.18 2.14 -4.10
C PRO A 159 -21.38 0.89 -3.74
N SER A 160 -20.06 0.96 -3.68
CA SER A 160 -19.16 -0.13 -3.34
C SER A 160 -18.06 0.37 -2.40
N GLU A 161 -17.54 -0.50 -1.54
CA GLU A 161 -16.33 -0.26 -0.74
C GLU A 161 -15.05 -0.61 -1.53
N ASP A 162 -15.18 -1.19 -2.73
CA ASP A 162 -14.06 -1.40 -3.65
C ASP A 162 -13.79 -0.10 -4.44
N PRO A 163 -12.60 0.53 -4.29
CA PRO A 163 -12.23 1.74 -5.02
C PRO A 163 -12.33 1.61 -6.53
N ALA A 164 -11.91 0.49 -7.12
CA ALA A 164 -11.97 0.30 -8.56
C ALA A 164 -13.41 0.36 -9.07
N VAL A 165 -14.33 -0.28 -8.34
CA VAL A 165 -15.77 -0.28 -8.68
C VAL A 165 -16.38 1.10 -8.43
N ALA A 166 -16.10 1.73 -7.29
CA ALA A 166 -16.67 3.03 -6.94
C ALA A 166 -16.21 4.14 -7.90
N LEU A 167 -15.01 4.01 -8.48
CA LEU A 167 -14.43 4.96 -9.41
C LEU A 167 -14.84 4.70 -10.87
N SER A 168 -15.09 3.45 -11.26
CA SER A 168 -15.40 3.09 -12.66
C SER A 168 -16.86 3.32 -13.06
N GLN A 169 -17.76 3.49 -12.08
CA GLN A 169 -19.18 3.63 -12.36
C GLN A 169 -19.52 5.04 -12.86
N ALA A 170 -19.62 5.20 -14.18
CA ALA A 170 -20.19 6.39 -14.80
C ALA A 170 -21.66 6.62 -14.36
N CYS A 171 -22.41 5.56 -14.06
CA CYS A 171 -23.87 5.61 -14.11
C CYS A 171 -24.61 5.92 -12.79
N THR A 172 -23.95 6.18 -11.66
CA THR A 172 -24.69 6.42 -10.41
C THR A 172 -25.03 7.89 -10.16
N GLN A 173 -24.32 8.84 -10.79
CA GLN A 173 -24.38 10.31 -10.54
C GLN A 173 -24.30 10.71 -9.06
N GLU A 174 -24.07 9.74 -8.18
CA GLU A 174 -24.11 9.86 -6.74
C GLU A 174 -23.22 8.78 -6.17
N VAL A 175 -22.27 9.19 -5.34
CA VAL A 175 -21.38 8.31 -4.59
C VAL A 175 -21.23 8.86 -3.18
N GLU A 176 -20.96 7.97 -2.24
CA GLU A 176 -20.59 8.36 -0.88
C GLU A 176 -19.17 7.91 -0.60
N TRP A 177 -18.38 8.84 -0.06
CA TRP A 177 -16.97 8.64 0.24
C TRP A 177 -16.65 9.18 1.63
N GLU A 178 -15.73 8.51 2.29
CA GLU A 178 -15.00 9.07 3.42
C GLU A 178 -13.91 10.00 2.88
N CYS A 179 -13.89 11.23 3.39
CA CYS A 179 -12.94 12.26 2.97
C CYS A 179 -12.31 12.93 4.20
N MET A 180 -11.05 13.33 4.09
CA MET A 180 -10.44 14.27 5.01
C MET A 180 -10.63 15.69 4.49
N LEU A 181 -11.21 16.56 5.31
CA LEU A 181 -11.47 17.96 4.97
C LEU A 181 -10.52 18.90 5.70
N ARG A 182 -9.91 19.83 4.96
CA ARG A 182 -9.12 20.94 5.52
C ARG A 182 -9.74 22.26 5.08
N GLY A 183 -10.36 22.94 6.02
CA GLY A 183 -11.00 24.23 5.79
C GLY A 183 -11.57 24.81 7.09
N LYS A 184 -11.78 26.14 7.11
CA LYS A 184 -12.32 26.84 8.28
C LYS A 184 -13.85 26.83 8.26
N LYS A 185 -14.45 26.64 9.45
CA LYS A 185 -15.90 26.75 9.71
C LYS A 185 -16.76 25.81 8.84
N LEU A 186 -16.33 24.56 8.69
CA LEU A 186 -17.11 23.53 7.99
C LEU A 186 -18.16 22.91 8.93
N LYS A 187 -19.38 22.69 8.44
CA LYS A 187 -20.49 22.11 9.21
C LYS A 187 -21.13 20.96 8.43
N GLU A 188 -21.84 20.09 9.15
CA GLU A 188 -22.74 19.12 8.51
C GLU A 188 -23.82 19.84 7.69
N ASP A 189 -24.35 19.14 6.68
CA ASP A 189 -25.28 19.64 5.67
C ASP A 189 -24.76 20.75 4.76
N GLN A 190 -23.51 21.17 4.94
CA GLN A 190 -22.88 22.13 4.05
C GLN A 190 -22.52 21.50 2.71
N THR A 191 -22.79 22.23 1.63
CA THR A 191 -22.41 21.88 0.27
C THR A 191 -21.12 22.61 -0.15
N LEU A 192 -20.24 21.86 -0.81
CA LEU A 192 -18.99 22.32 -1.42
C LEU A 192 -19.09 22.11 -2.94
N HIS A 193 -18.52 23.04 -3.70
CA HIS A 193 -18.54 23.00 -5.16
C HIS A 193 -17.12 23.03 -5.72
N ALA A 194 -16.86 22.26 -6.76
CA ALA A 194 -15.64 22.33 -7.56
C ALA A 194 -16.01 22.27 -9.04
N THR A 195 -15.32 23.03 -9.88
CA THR A 195 -15.57 23.07 -11.33
C THR A 195 -14.31 22.73 -12.10
N ALA A 196 -14.46 21.98 -13.19
CA ALA A 196 -13.39 21.61 -14.11
C ALA A 196 -13.91 21.56 -15.54
N VAL A 197 -12.97 21.49 -16.48
CA VAL A 197 -13.26 21.21 -17.88
C VAL A 197 -12.68 19.83 -18.21
N VAL A 198 -13.53 18.92 -18.66
CA VAL A 198 -13.16 17.57 -19.13
C VAL A 198 -13.40 17.52 -20.63
N GLY A 199 -12.33 17.59 -21.42
CA GLY A 199 -12.44 17.78 -22.87
C GLY A 199 -13.05 19.15 -23.19
N ASP A 200 -14.22 19.16 -23.82
CA ASP A 200 -14.98 20.38 -24.14
C ASP A 200 -16.19 20.60 -23.20
N VAL A 201 -16.29 19.80 -22.12
CA VAL A 201 -17.42 19.82 -21.20
C VAL A 201 -17.03 20.49 -19.89
N GLU A 202 -17.75 21.54 -19.49
CA GLU A 202 -17.67 22.08 -18.14
C GLU A 202 -18.45 21.20 -17.17
N VAL A 203 -17.83 20.84 -16.05
CA VAL A 203 -18.38 19.91 -15.07
C VAL A 203 -18.36 20.56 -13.70
N ALA A 204 -19.49 20.46 -13.00
CA ALA A 204 -19.62 20.84 -11.60
C ALA A 204 -19.73 19.60 -10.72
N LEU A 205 -18.78 19.45 -9.79
CA LEU A 205 -18.83 18.47 -8.71
C LEU A 205 -19.40 19.15 -7.46
N GLU A 206 -20.51 18.61 -6.96
CA GLU A 206 -21.15 19.03 -5.72
C GLU A 206 -20.92 17.99 -4.63
N GLY A 207 -20.34 18.38 -3.50
CA GLY A 207 -20.09 17.53 -2.34
C GLY A 207 -20.83 18.02 -1.10
N ARG A 208 -21.79 17.26 -0.58
CA ARG A 208 -22.50 17.54 0.68
C ARG A 208 -21.87 16.78 1.84
N ILE A 209 -21.58 17.46 2.94
CA ILE A 209 -21.08 16.84 4.18
C ILE A 209 -22.27 16.20 4.92
N LEU A 210 -22.33 14.88 4.94
CA LEU A 210 -23.40 14.14 5.62
C LEU A 210 -23.15 13.98 7.12
N GLN A 211 -21.91 13.67 7.48
CA GLN A 211 -21.50 13.46 8.87
C GLN A 211 -20.03 13.85 9.02
N ARG A 212 -19.66 14.39 10.19
CA ARG A 212 -18.27 14.80 10.44
C ARG A 212 -17.74 14.39 11.81
N ALA A 213 -16.55 13.79 11.81
CA ALA A 213 -15.77 13.47 13.01
C ALA A 213 -14.37 14.12 12.90
N GLY A 214 -14.22 15.31 13.47
CA GLY A 214 -12.97 16.07 13.43
C GLY A 214 -12.58 16.49 12.00
N LYS A 215 -11.49 15.91 11.48
CA LYS A 215 -11.02 16.18 10.09
C LYS A 215 -11.62 15.22 9.06
N VAL A 216 -12.19 14.10 9.50
CA VAL A 216 -12.79 13.10 8.61
C VAL A 216 -14.29 13.37 8.48
N ALA A 217 -14.83 13.24 7.28
CA ALA A 217 -16.25 13.43 6.99
C ALA A 217 -16.74 12.38 6.00
N ARG A 218 -17.97 11.91 6.20
CA ARG A 218 -18.72 11.20 5.17
C ARG A 218 -19.34 12.25 4.26
N MET A 219 -19.01 12.18 2.98
CA MET A 219 -19.50 13.09 1.96
C MET A 219 -20.29 12.36 0.90
N ARG A 220 -21.35 13.01 0.41
CA ARG A 220 -22.08 12.58 -0.78
C ARG A 220 -21.72 13.51 -1.92
N PHE A 221 -21.29 12.93 -3.03
CA PHE A 221 -20.92 13.68 -4.22
C PHE A 221 -21.94 13.46 -5.33
N LYS A 222 -22.24 14.52 -6.08
CA LYS A 222 -23.07 14.52 -7.29
C LYS A 222 -22.40 15.35 -8.37
N TRP A 223 -22.64 15.00 -9.62
CA TRP A 223 -22.09 15.72 -10.77
C TRP A 223 -22.97 15.59 -12.01
N ASP A 224 -22.75 16.51 -12.94
CA ASP A 224 -23.40 16.60 -14.25
C ASP A 224 -22.32 16.98 -15.29
N PRO A 225 -22.16 16.25 -16.41
CA PRO A 225 -23.05 15.24 -16.99
C PRO A 225 -22.86 13.78 -16.49
N PRO A 226 -23.91 12.93 -16.60
CA PRO A 226 -23.92 11.54 -16.11
C PRO A 226 -22.96 10.57 -16.79
N HIS A 227 -22.39 10.92 -17.94
CA HIS A 227 -21.52 9.99 -18.68
C HIS A 227 -20.07 9.98 -18.14
N LEU A 228 -19.73 10.93 -17.27
CA LEU A 228 -18.43 10.99 -16.61
C LEU A 228 -18.47 10.17 -15.32
N SER A 229 -17.38 9.46 -15.03
CA SER A 229 -17.18 8.78 -13.76
C SER A 229 -16.52 9.70 -12.74
N LEU A 230 -16.58 9.35 -11.45
CA LEU A 230 -15.81 10.08 -10.43
C LEU A 230 -14.31 10.07 -10.76
N ALA A 231 -13.78 8.99 -11.35
CA ALA A 231 -12.37 8.95 -11.76
C ALA A 231 -12.01 10.06 -12.76
N ASP A 232 -12.88 10.30 -13.75
CA ASP A 232 -12.67 11.35 -14.76
C ASP A 232 -12.65 12.74 -14.09
N LEU A 233 -13.55 12.94 -13.13
CA LEU A 233 -13.62 14.19 -12.36
C LEU A 233 -12.39 14.39 -11.49
N LEU A 234 -11.93 13.35 -10.78
CA LEU A 234 -10.72 13.44 -9.96
C LEU A 234 -9.50 13.70 -10.83
N GLU A 235 -9.39 13.08 -12.00
CA GLU A 235 -8.29 13.36 -12.93
C GLU A 235 -8.29 14.83 -13.39
N ALA A 236 -9.46 15.43 -13.61
CA ALA A 236 -9.55 16.83 -14.03
C ALA A 236 -9.41 17.85 -12.88
N LEU A 237 -10.03 17.58 -11.73
CA LEU A 237 -10.11 18.49 -10.57
C LEU A 237 -8.97 18.31 -9.57
N GLY A 238 -8.36 17.13 -9.57
CA GLY A 238 -7.52 16.67 -8.48
C GLY A 238 -6.03 16.93 -8.69
N GLU A 239 -5.33 16.97 -7.56
CA GLU A 239 -3.88 16.92 -7.47
C GLU A 239 -3.43 15.52 -7.01
N THR A 240 -2.21 15.13 -7.42
CA THR A 240 -1.60 13.88 -6.93
C THR A 240 -1.43 13.95 -5.40
N PRO A 241 -1.96 12.96 -4.66
CA PRO A 241 -1.87 12.90 -3.20
C PRO A 241 -0.45 12.52 -2.73
N LEU A 242 0.45 13.49 -2.69
CA LEU A 242 1.82 13.26 -2.20
C LEU A 242 1.84 13.01 -0.69
N PRO A 243 2.71 12.10 -0.21
CA PRO A 243 2.91 11.86 1.21
C PRO A 243 3.33 13.14 1.96
N PRO A 244 2.82 13.38 3.19
CA PRO A 244 3.12 14.60 3.95
C PRO A 244 4.62 14.86 4.18
N TYR A 245 5.42 13.80 4.29
CA TYR A 245 6.86 13.90 4.55
C TYR A 245 7.65 14.47 3.36
N MET A 246 7.10 14.51 2.13
CA MET A 246 7.77 15.14 0.99
C MET A 246 7.81 16.68 1.10
N ARG A 247 6.99 17.28 1.98
CA ARG A 247 6.99 18.72 2.31
C ARG A 247 6.92 19.65 1.08
N ARG A 248 6.26 19.23 0.00
CA ARG A 248 6.03 20.04 -1.21
C ARG A 248 4.61 19.82 -1.75
N ARG A 249 4.17 20.72 -2.63
CA ARG A 249 2.95 20.52 -3.42
C ARG A 249 3.23 19.58 -4.60
N ALA A 250 2.18 18.96 -5.10
CA ALA A 250 2.25 18.18 -6.33
C ALA A 250 2.53 19.12 -7.52
N GLU A 251 3.36 18.63 -8.43
CA GLU A 251 3.64 19.24 -9.73
C GLU A 251 2.96 18.43 -10.83
N PRO A 252 2.69 19.01 -12.02
CA PRO A 252 2.08 18.27 -13.13
C PRO A 252 2.82 16.98 -13.50
N SER A 253 4.15 16.95 -13.38
CA SER A 253 4.98 15.77 -13.61
C SER A 253 4.70 14.62 -12.65
N ASP A 254 4.22 14.88 -11.43
CA ASP A 254 3.91 13.85 -10.44
C ASP A 254 2.80 12.91 -10.88
N ARG A 255 1.87 13.38 -11.74
CA ARG A 255 0.84 12.51 -12.33
C ARG A 255 1.44 11.35 -13.11
N GLN A 256 2.63 11.54 -13.69
CA GLN A 256 3.37 10.52 -14.42
C GLN A 256 4.43 9.83 -13.55
N SER A 257 5.18 10.59 -12.76
CA SER A 257 6.32 10.06 -12.01
C SER A 257 5.93 9.35 -10.71
N TYR A 258 4.80 9.70 -10.10
CA TYR A 258 4.25 9.01 -8.93
C TYR A 258 3.35 7.84 -9.34
N GLN A 259 3.80 7.10 -10.36
CA GLN A 259 3.11 5.95 -10.91
C GLN A 259 4.11 4.89 -11.40
N THR A 260 3.80 3.62 -11.13
CA THR A 260 4.50 2.48 -11.73
C THR A 260 4.19 2.41 -13.23
N VAL A 261 5.16 2.00 -14.06
CA VAL A 261 4.95 1.92 -15.52
C VAL A 261 3.92 0.86 -15.95
N TYR A 262 3.58 -0.06 -15.04
CA TYR A 262 2.62 -1.15 -15.24
C TYR A 262 1.31 -0.95 -14.48
N ALA A 263 0.97 0.30 -14.13
CA ALA A 263 -0.26 0.59 -13.42
C ALA A 263 -1.48 0.53 -14.33
N GLU A 264 -2.52 -0.19 -13.88
CA GLU A 264 -3.70 -0.50 -14.70
C GLU A 264 -4.99 -0.05 -14.02
N THR A 265 -5.16 -0.29 -12.71
CA THR A 265 -6.46 -0.16 -12.03
C THR A 265 -6.50 1.03 -11.07
N ASN A 266 -7.34 2.02 -11.35
CA ASN A 266 -7.58 3.18 -10.47
C ASN A 266 -8.07 2.73 -9.08
N GLY A 267 -7.52 3.35 -8.02
CA GLY A 267 -8.10 3.22 -6.69
C GLY A 267 -7.14 3.42 -5.52
N SER A 268 -5.85 3.64 -5.78
CA SER A 268 -4.89 3.95 -4.70
C SER A 268 -4.78 5.44 -4.44
N VAL A 269 -4.53 5.80 -3.19
CA VAL A 269 -4.15 7.16 -2.76
C VAL A 269 -2.63 7.28 -2.63
N ALA A 270 -1.89 6.18 -2.64
CA ALA A 270 -0.43 6.18 -2.68
C ALA A 270 0.11 5.16 -3.68
N ALA A 271 1.26 5.48 -4.28
CA ALA A 271 1.87 4.59 -5.25
C ALA A 271 2.51 3.37 -4.57
N PRO A 272 2.54 2.19 -5.22
CA PRO A 272 3.41 1.10 -4.83
C PRO A 272 4.89 1.49 -5.00
N THR A 273 5.50 2.03 -3.94
CA THR A 273 6.74 2.82 -4.02
C THR A 273 7.94 2.05 -4.55
N ALA A 274 8.10 0.78 -4.17
CA ALA A 274 9.17 -0.07 -4.71
C ALA A 274 9.05 -0.26 -6.24
N GLY A 275 7.83 -0.20 -6.77
CA GLY A 275 7.55 -0.29 -8.20
C GLY A 275 7.96 0.94 -8.99
N LEU A 276 8.15 2.10 -8.34
CA LEU A 276 8.45 3.37 -9.01
C LEU A 276 9.82 3.39 -9.69
N HIS A 277 10.72 2.49 -9.29
CA HIS A 277 12.07 2.39 -9.86
C HIS A 277 12.12 1.67 -11.21
N PHE A 278 11.09 0.90 -11.56
CA PHE A 278 11.02 0.17 -12.82
C PHE A 278 10.75 1.13 -13.98
N ASP A 279 11.60 1.04 -15.01
CA ASP A 279 11.30 1.50 -16.36
C ASP A 279 11.01 0.30 -17.28
N GLU A 280 10.49 0.57 -18.48
CA GLU A 280 10.20 -0.46 -19.49
C GLU A 280 11.46 -1.27 -19.87
N GLY A 281 12.63 -0.63 -19.88
CA GLY A 281 13.89 -1.28 -20.22
C GLY A 281 14.32 -2.35 -19.21
N VAL A 282 14.19 -2.08 -17.92
CA VAL A 282 14.47 -3.03 -16.83
C VAL A 282 13.50 -4.20 -16.92
N LEU A 283 12.20 -3.94 -17.12
CA LEU A 283 11.19 -4.99 -17.26
C LEU A 283 11.50 -5.91 -18.44
N ALA A 284 11.76 -5.34 -19.62
CA ALA A 284 12.10 -6.11 -20.82
C ALA A 284 13.35 -6.97 -20.63
N ARG A 285 14.40 -6.45 -19.96
CA ARG A 285 15.62 -7.23 -19.66
C ARG A 285 15.35 -8.37 -18.68
N MET A 286 14.46 -8.18 -17.70
CA MET A 286 14.06 -9.26 -16.80
C MET A 286 13.27 -10.35 -17.54
N GLU A 287 12.34 -9.97 -18.42
CA GLU A 287 11.59 -10.93 -19.25
C GLU A 287 12.52 -11.72 -20.19
N ALA A 288 13.50 -11.05 -20.80
CA ALA A 288 14.54 -11.70 -21.62
C ALA A 288 15.41 -12.67 -20.79
N GLY A 289 15.62 -12.39 -19.50
CA GLY A 289 16.25 -13.31 -18.53
C GLY A 289 15.35 -14.45 -18.05
N GLY A 290 14.12 -14.56 -18.59
CA GLY A 290 13.15 -15.60 -18.26
C GLY A 290 12.31 -15.31 -17.01
N ALA A 291 12.39 -14.10 -16.44
CA ALA A 291 11.51 -13.72 -15.35
C ALA A 291 10.05 -13.73 -15.83
N ARG A 292 9.16 -14.26 -15.00
CA ARG A 292 7.72 -14.28 -15.25
C ARG A 292 7.06 -13.24 -14.38
N PHE A 293 6.21 -12.41 -14.98
CA PHE A 293 5.47 -11.42 -14.24
C PHE A 293 4.00 -11.81 -14.05
N ARG A 294 3.48 -11.51 -12.86
CA ARG A 294 2.08 -11.69 -12.49
C ARG A 294 1.58 -10.48 -11.73
N ASN A 295 0.33 -10.13 -12.00
CA ASN A 295 -0.30 -8.96 -11.41
C ASN A 295 -1.13 -9.37 -10.18
N THR A 296 -1.11 -8.51 -9.17
CA THR A 296 -2.04 -8.47 -8.04
C THR A 296 -2.53 -7.04 -7.90
N LEU A 297 -3.65 -6.84 -7.22
CA LEU A 297 -4.16 -5.52 -6.92
C LEU A 297 -4.18 -5.33 -5.42
N LEU A 298 -3.60 -4.24 -4.94
CA LEU A 298 -3.74 -3.74 -3.57
C LEU A 298 -3.99 -2.25 -3.68
N HIS A 299 -5.17 -1.80 -3.26
CA HIS A 299 -5.46 -0.37 -3.18
C HIS A 299 -4.86 0.19 -1.90
N VAL A 300 -3.85 1.04 -2.06
CA VAL A 300 -3.14 1.65 -0.94
C VAL A 300 -3.92 2.86 -0.47
N GLY A 301 -4.41 2.80 0.77
CA GLY A 301 -5.25 3.83 1.36
C GLY A 301 -4.43 4.97 1.96
N ALA A 302 -5.11 6.06 2.31
CA ALA A 302 -4.49 7.19 3.01
C ALA A 302 -3.92 6.84 4.39
N GLY A 303 -4.36 5.72 4.97
CA GLY A 303 -3.81 5.17 6.21
C GLY A 303 -2.30 4.93 6.16
N THR A 304 -1.74 4.72 4.96
CA THR A 304 -0.29 4.59 4.76
C THR A 304 0.50 5.85 5.14
N PHE A 305 -0.16 7.02 5.23
CA PHE A 305 0.48 8.27 5.67
C PHE A 305 0.41 8.49 7.18
N VAL A 306 -0.29 7.63 7.92
CA VAL A 306 -0.42 7.76 9.37
C VAL A 306 0.80 7.10 10.02
N PRO A 307 1.62 7.86 10.77
CA PRO A 307 2.75 7.28 11.47
C PRO A 307 2.28 6.30 12.55
N VAL A 308 3.05 5.24 12.74
CA VAL A 308 2.90 4.34 13.89
C VAL A 308 3.65 4.97 15.06
N GLU A 309 2.96 5.21 16.18
CA GLU A 309 3.54 5.83 17.37
C GLU A 309 3.38 4.92 18.59
N GLY A 310 4.38 4.94 19.49
CA GLY A 310 4.32 4.24 20.77
C GLY A 310 4.46 2.72 20.65
N ASP A 311 3.55 2.00 21.32
CA ASP A 311 3.49 0.54 21.36
C ASP A 311 2.77 0.02 20.11
N VAL A 312 3.52 -0.64 19.22
CA VAL A 312 3.00 -1.13 17.93
C VAL A 312 1.87 -2.15 18.09
N THR A 313 1.75 -2.80 19.25
CA THR A 313 0.67 -3.77 19.51
C THR A 313 -0.70 -3.12 19.73
N ARG A 314 -0.71 -1.81 20.02
CA ARG A 314 -1.92 -1.01 20.25
C ARG A 314 -2.30 -0.16 19.03
N HIS A 315 -1.40 -0.06 18.05
CA HIS A 315 -1.66 0.69 16.83
C HIS A 315 -2.66 -0.07 15.96
N THR A 316 -3.76 0.59 15.60
CA THR A 316 -4.75 0.02 14.69
C THR A 316 -4.35 0.36 13.26
N MET A 317 -3.94 -0.67 12.50
CA MET A 317 -3.65 -0.51 11.07
C MET A 317 -4.94 -0.31 10.28
N HIS A 318 -4.90 0.60 9.31
CA HIS A 318 -5.97 0.73 8.33
C HIS A 318 -6.02 -0.51 7.43
N MET A 319 -7.23 -0.97 7.11
CA MET A 319 -7.44 -2.08 6.19
C MET A 319 -7.23 -1.60 4.76
N GLU A 320 -6.57 -2.42 3.94
CA GLU A 320 -6.36 -2.16 2.52
C GLU A 320 -6.95 -3.33 1.70
N PRO A 321 -7.89 -3.06 0.79
CA PRO A 321 -8.48 -4.12 -0.03
C PRO A 321 -7.45 -4.59 -1.06
N PHE A 322 -7.34 -5.90 -1.20
CA PHE A 322 -6.47 -6.54 -2.18
C PHE A 322 -7.18 -7.67 -2.90
N SER A 323 -6.74 -7.96 -4.12
CA SER A 323 -7.19 -9.10 -4.90
C SER A 323 -6.02 -9.83 -5.56
N VAL A 324 -6.13 -11.15 -5.55
CA VAL A 324 -5.14 -12.07 -6.10
C VAL A 324 -5.89 -13.17 -6.85
N SER A 325 -5.43 -13.50 -8.06
CA SER A 325 -6.08 -14.53 -8.85
C SER A 325 -5.79 -15.93 -8.27
N THR A 326 -6.78 -16.82 -8.38
CA THR A 326 -6.60 -18.23 -7.98
C THR A 326 -5.50 -18.93 -8.79
N SER A 327 -5.28 -18.54 -10.04
CA SER A 327 -4.18 -19.03 -10.87
C SER A 327 -2.81 -18.61 -10.33
N LEU A 328 -2.65 -17.36 -9.89
CA LEU A 328 -1.41 -16.88 -9.25
C LEU A 328 -1.14 -17.63 -7.95
N LEU A 329 -2.14 -17.82 -7.10
CA LEU A 329 -1.99 -18.60 -5.86
C LEU A 329 -1.52 -20.03 -6.12
N ARG A 330 -2.09 -20.71 -7.13
CA ARG A 330 -1.66 -22.06 -7.53
C ARG A 330 -0.23 -22.06 -8.08
N GLU A 331 0.15 -21.05 -8.86
CA GLU A 331 1.50 -20.93 -9.40
C GLU A 331 2.55 -20.73 -8.30
N ILE A 332 2.24 -19.90 -7.29
CA ILE A 332 3.09 -19.70 -6.11
C ILE A 332 3.19 -21.00 -5.30
N ALA A 333 2.06 -21.65 -5.00
CA ALA A 333 2.03 -22.89 -4.23
C ALA A 333 2.78 -24.06 -4.92
N GLY A 334 2.80 -24.07 -6.26
CA GLY A 334 3.52 -25.06 -7.06
C GLY A 334 5.03 -24.85 -7.13
N ARG A 335 5.54 -23.67 -6.74
CA ARG A 335 6.98 -23.41 -6.71
C ARG A 335 7.57 -23.90 -5.39
N LYS A 336 8.56 -24.78 -5.47
CA LYS A 336 9.46 -25.03 -4.33
C LYS A 336 10.36 -23.80 -4.19
N GLY A 337 10.30 -23.12 -3.04
CA GLY A 337 11.26 -22.06 -2.74
C GLY A 337 12.67 -22.59 -2.95
N GLY A 338 13.48 -21.84 -3.72
CA GLY A 338 14.90 -22.14 -3.90
C GLY A 338 15.66 -22.03 -2.59
#